data_AF-A0A8T6M8Z8-F1
#
_entry.id   AF-A0A8T6M8Z8-F1
#
_cell.length_a   1.000
_cell.length_b   1.000
_cell.length_c   1.000
_cell.angle_alpha   90.00
_cell.angle_beta   90.00
_cell.angle_gamma   90.00
#
_symmetry.space_group_name_H-M   'P 1'
#
loop_
_entity.id
_entity.type
_entity.pdbx_description
1 polymer ?
#
loop_
_entity_poly.entity_id
_entity_poly.type
_entity_poly.pdbx_seq_one_letter_code
_entity_poly.pdbx_strand_id
1 'polypeptide(L)'
;MLRVGDYIKLLLIPEGFSIYNVELKLGYGGQVARSAGTSVKIINRYPNKYNKILIKFRSGEEVFVNANCGATIGVSSNRKHWLRSLGKAGKARLFGYRPTVRGVAMNPVDHPHGGNTNGESFV
;
A
#
# COMPACT_ATOMS: atom_id res chain seq x y z
N MET A 1 3.12 23.97 -16.64
CA MET A 1 3.77 22.66 -16.83
C MET A 1 3.57 21.85 -15.56
N LEU A 2 3.11 20.61 -15.66
CA LEU A 2 2.88 19.75 -14.49
C LEU A 2 4.22 19.28 -13.91
N ARG A 3 4.44 19.46 -12.60
CA ARG A 3 5.69 19.05 -11.94
C ARG A 3 5.44 17.91 -10.96
N VAL A 4 6.49 17.14 -10.71
CA VAL A 4 6.47 16.11 -9.67
C VAL A 4 6.31 16.78 -8.31
N GLY A 5 5.38 16.29 -7.50
CA GLY A 5 5.04 16.85 -6.19
C GLY A 5 3.86 17.83 -6.19
N ASP A 6 3.37 18.26 -7.35
CA ASP A 6 2.16 19.10 -7.41
C ASP A 6 0.90 18.26 -7.06
N TYR A 7 0.03 18.81 -6.21
CA TYR A 7 -1.27 18.23 -5.88
C TYR A 7 -2.37 18.85 -6.75
N ILE A 8 -2.99 18.05 -7.61
CA ILE A 8 -4.00 18.51 -8.58
C ILE A 8 -5.13 17.48 -8.75
N LYS A 9 -6.23 17.91 -9.38
CA LYS A 9 -7.35 17.02 -9.73
C LYS A 9 -6.91 15.95 -10.73
N LEU A 10 -7.44 14.75 -10.59
CA LEU A 10 -7.15 13.61 -11.48
C LEU A 10 -7.51 13.91 -12.95
N LEU A 11 -8.54 14.73 -13.20
CA LEU A 11 -8.91 15.20 -14.54
C LEU A 11 -7.77 15.93 -15.27
N LEU A 12 -6.83 16.55 -14.55
CA LEU A 12 -5.72 17.31 -15.12
C LEU A 12 -4.45 16.47 -15.34
N ILE A 13 -4.34 15.27 -14.74
CA ILE A 13 -3.14 14.41 -14.80
C ILE A 13 -3.21 13.36 -15.93
N PRO A 14 -2.41 13.45 -17.01
CA PRO A 14 -2.50 12.55 -18.16
C PRO A 14 -2.41 11.05 -17.83
N GLU A 15 -2.91 10.21 -18.73
CA GLU A 15 -2.79 8.76 -18.61
C GLU A 15 -1.33 8.31 -18.59
N GLY A 16 -1.06 7.19 -17.92
CA GLY A 16 0.28 6.64 -17.78
C GLY A 16 1.13 7.29 -16.66
N PHE A 17 0.72 8.42 -16.11
CA PHE A 17 1.43 9.04 -14.98
C PHE A 17 1.28 8.22 -13.70
N SER A 18 2.34 8.25 -12.88
CA SER A 18 2.33 7.72 -11.52
C SER A 18 1.90 8.82 -10.56
N ILE A 19 1.01 8.48 -9.63
CA ILE A 19 0.45 9.39 -8.63
C ILE A 19 0.50 8.74 -7.24
N TYR A 20 0.57 9.55 -6.20
CA TYR A 20 0.51 9.11 -4.80
C TYR A 20 -0.41 10.02 -3.99
N ASN A 21 -0.77 9.59 -2.78
CA ASN A 21 -1.73 10.30 -1.92
C ASN A 21 -3.07 10.59 -2.64
N VAL A 22 -3.66 9.54 -3.22
CA VAL A 22 -4.86 9.67 -4.07
C VAL A 22 -6.12 9.65 -3.22
N GLU A 23 -7.06 10.52 -3.54
CA GLU A 23 -8.38 10.60 -2.94
C GLU A 23 -9.36 9.64 -3.64
N LEU A 24 -10.00 8.72 -2.89
CA LEU A 24 -10.98 7.78 -3.47
C LEU A 24 -12.38 8.39 -3.59
N LYS A 25 -12.75 9.25 -2.63
CA LYS A 25 -14.02 9.97 -2.60
C LYS A 25 -13.76 11.46 -2.51
N LEU A 26 -14.47 12.24 -3.31
CA LEU A 26 -14.32 13.70 -3.35
C LEU A 26 -14.54 14.31 -1.97
N GLY A 27 -13.58 15.12 -1.51
CA GLY A 27 -13.60 15.81 -0.22
C GLY A 27 -13.06 15.00 0.97
N TYR A 28 -12.65 13.74 0.78
CA TYR A 28 -12.13 12.89 1.86
C TYR A 28 -10.60 12.90 1.96
N GLY A 29 -9.93 13.67 1.10
CA GLY A 29 -8.47 13.80 1.07
C GLY A 29 -7.77 12.53 0.58
N GLY A 30 -6.44 12.58 0.57
CA GLY A 30 -5.61 11.45 0.11
C GLY A 30 -5.71 10.25 1.05
N GLN A 31 -6.19 9.12 0.53
CA GLN A 31 -6.43 7.89 1.30
C GLN A 31 -5.45 6.79 0.91
N VAL A 32 -5.12 6.68 -0.38
CA VAL A 32 -4.32 5.57 -0.92
C VAL A 32 -2.94 6.00 -1.41
N ALA A 33 -2.03 5.00 -1.50
CA ALA A 33 -0.63 5.18 -1.86
C ALA A 33 0.08 6.28 -1.03
N ARG A 34 -0.02 6.15 0.30
CA ARG A 34 0.62 7.05 1.26
C ARG A 34 1.94 6.52 1.79
N SER A 35 2.12 5.20 1.78
CA SER A 35 3.31 4.53 2.32
C SER A 35 4.56 4.85 1.50
N ALA A 36 5.73 4.71 2.14
CA ALA A 36 7.03 5.00 1.54
C ALA A 36 7.22 4.28 0.20
N GLY A 37 7.61 5.02 -0.83
CA GLY A 37 7.88 4.47 -2.16
C GLY A 37 6.66 3.95 -2.93
N THR A 38 5.44 4.18 -2.45
CA THR A 38 4.21 3.73 -3.12
C THR A 38 3.70 4.77 -4.13
N SER A 39 3.04 4.27 -5.18
CA SER A 39 2.34 5.03 -6.20
C SER A 39 1.27 4.15 -6.85
N VAL A 40 0.33 4.78 -7.53
CA VAL A 40 -0.72 4.20 -8.35
C VAL A 40 -0.57 4.75 -9.77
N LYS A 41 -0.93 3.98 -10.79
CA LYS A 41 -0.87 4.43 -12.18
C LYS A 41 -2.25 4.78 -12.69
N ILE A 42 -2.37 5.88 -13.43
CA ILE A 42 -3.59 6.19 -14.19
C ILE A 42 -3.57 5.35 -15.46
N ILE A 43 -4.57 4.49 -15.63
CA ILE A 43 -4.69 3.62 -16.81
C ILE A 43 -5.52 4.32 -17.87
N ASN A 44 -6.82 4.50 -17.61
CA ASN A 44 -7.77 5.07 -18.57
C ASN A 44 -8.63 6.14 -17.92
N ARG A 45 -9.12 7.07 -18.72
CA ARG A 45 -10.02 8.14 -18.31
C ARG A 45 -11.34 8.08 -19.05
N TYR A 46 -12.43 8.24 -18.31
CA TYR A 46 -13.79 8.31 -18.85
C TYR A 46 -14.50 9.60 -18.38
N PRO A 47 -13.96 10.80 -18.68
CA PRO A 47 -14.45 12.07 -18.13
C PRO A 47 -15.85 12.40 -18.66
N ASN A 48 -16.12 12.18 -19.94
CA ASN A 48 -17.35 12.66 -20.60
C ASN A 48 -18.54 11.71 -20.44
N LYS A 49 -18.31 10.43 -20.11
CA LYS A 49 -19.37 9.41 -20.04
C LYS A 49 -19.77 9.05 -18.61
N TYR A 50 -18.81 9.03 -17.68
CA TYR A 50 -19.03 8.56 -16.30
C TYR A 50 -18.35 9.42 -15.23
N ASN A 51 -17.64 10.49 -15.61
CA ASN A 51 -16.81 11.30 -14.72
C ASN A 51 -15.92 10.44 -13.80
N LYS A 52 -15.30 9.40 -14.38
CA LYS A 52 -14.49 8.40 -13.67
C LYS A 52 -13.13 8.20 -14.34
N ILE A 53 -12.15 7.83 -13.54
CA ILE A 53 -10.79 7.46 -13.95
C ILE A 53 -10.48 6.08 -13.39
N LEU A 54 -9.93 5.21 -14.23
CA LEU A 54 -9.45 3.90 -13.84
C LEU A 54 -8.01 4.03 -13.37
N ILE A 55 -7.78 3.75 -12.09
CA ILE A 55 -6.45 3.71 -11.49
C ILE A 55 -6.06 2.27 -11.19
N LYS A 56 -4.78 1.94 -11.37
CA LYS A 56 -4.22 0.62 -11.10
C LYS A 56 -3.22 0.65 -9.96
N PHE A 57 -3.52 -0.12 -8.93
CA PHE A 57 -2.68 -0.29 -7.77
C PHE A 57 -1.47 -1.16 -8.08
N ARG A 58 -0.43 -1.06 -7.24
CA ARG A 58 0.73 -1.95 -7.31
C ARG A 58 0.38 -3.42 -7.01
N SER A 59 -0.73 -3.67 -6.30
CA SER A 59 -1.31 -5.02 -6.12
C SER A 59 -1.81 -5.64 -7.42
N GLY A 60 -2.03 -4.83 -8.46
CA GLY A 60 -2.65 -5.24 -9.72
C GLY A 60 -4.15 -4.93 -9.79
N GLU A 61 -4.78 -4.59 -8.65
CA GLU A 61 -6.19 -4.21 -8.59
C GLU A 61 -6.46 -2.90 -9.34
N GLU A 62 -7.61 -2.86 -10.01
CA GLU A 62 -8.06 -1.71 -10.79
C GLU A 62 -9.36 -1.17 -10.20
N VAL A 63 -9.37 0.13 -9.90
CA VAL A 63 -10.48 0.79 -9.20
C VAL A 63 -10.88 2.05 -9.95
N PHE A 64 -12.19 2.30 -10.01
CA PHE A 64 -12.71 3.56 -10.52
C PHE A 64 -12.77 4.64 -9.44
N VAL A 65 -12.22 5.81 -9.75
CA VAL A 65 -12.23 7.00 -8.90
C VAL A 65 -12.86 8.17 -9.66
N ASN A 66 -13.48 9.10 -8.94
CA ASN A 66 -14.11 10.27 -9.56
C ASN A 66 -13.09 11.20 -10.24
N ALA A 67 -13.46 11.70 -11.42
CA ALA A 67 -12.96 12.87 -12.14
C ALA A 67 -12.22 13.91 -11.29
N ASN A 68 -12.98 14.37 -10.30
CA ASN A 68 -12.71 15.56 -9.52
C ASN A 68 -11.85 15.30 -8.28
N CYS A 69 -11.58 14.04 -7.93
CA CYS A 69 -10.70 13.72 -6.80
C CYS A 69 -9.28 14.25 -7.04
N GLY A 70 -8.57 14.56 -5.96
CA GLY A 70 -7.18 15.03 -6.00
C GLY A 70 -6.14 13.92 -5.84
N ALA A 71 -4.97 14.14 -6.43
CA ALA A 71 -3.78 13.32 -6.22
C ALA A 71 -2.50 14.13 -6.40
N THR A 72 -1.39 13.60 -5.87
CA THR A 72 -0.06 14.20 -6.06
C THR A 72 0.70 13.49 -7.16
N ILE A 73 1.32 14.22 -8.07
CA ILE A 73 2.11 13.62 -9.17
C ILE A 73 3.41 13.03 -8.60
N GLY A 74 3.70 11.79 -8.96
CA GLY A 74 4.96 11.11 -8.68
C GLY A 74 4.82 9.87 -7.79
N VAL A 75 5.83 9.67 -6.95
CA VAL A 75 5.93 8.53 -6.04
C VAL A 75 6.21 9.05 -4.64
N SER A 76 5.62 8.43 -3.62
CA SER A 76 5.94 8.76 -2.23
C SER A 76 7.44 8.59 -1.96
N SER A 77 7.98 9.43 -1.09
CA SER A 77 9.40 9.48 -0.78
C SER A 77 9.90 8.17 -0.13
N ASN A 78 11.22 8.06 0.05
CA ASN A 78 11.85 6.90 0.70
C ASN A 78 11.59 5.55 -0.04
N ARG A 79 11.84 5.50 -1.36
CA ARG A 79 11.64 4.30 -2.20
C ARG A 79 12.42 3.06 -1.75
N LYS A 80 13.53 3.25 -1.03
CA LYS A 80 14.41 2.18 -0.52
C LYS A 80 14.06 1.74 0.90
N HIS A 81 12.92 2.16 1.45
CA HIS A 81 12.52 1.81 2.81
C HIS A 81 12.53 0.28 3.07
N TRP A 82 12.16 -0.51 2.07
CA TRP A 82 12.13 -1.98 2.15
C TRP A 82 13.53 -2.63 2.26
N LEU A 83 14.60 -1.94 1.87
CA LEU A 83 15.98 -2.43 2.00
C LEU A 83 16.55 -2.23 3.40
N ARG A 84 15.81 -1.59 4.30
CA ARG A 84 16.26 -1.27 5.65
C ARG A 84 16.29 -2.54 6.51
N SER A 85 17.47 -2.88 7.03
CA SER A 85 17.61 -3.89 8.10
C SER A 85 17.57 -3.24 9.49
N LEU A 86 16.88 -3.88 10.45
CA LEU A 86 16.81 -3.42 11.83
C LEU A 86 18.08 -3.76 12.63
N GLY A 87 18.80 -4.82 12.26
CA GLY A 87 20.08 -5.24 12.84
C GLY A 87 20.02 -5.84 14.26
N LYS A 88 19.14 -5.34 15.14
CA LYS A 88 18.98 -5.84 16.52
C LYS A 88 17.54 -5.88 16.98
N ALA A 89 17.19 -6.86 17.82
CA ALA A 89 15.85 -7.03 18.38
C ALA A 89 15.38 -5.80 19.17
N GLY A 90 16.27 -5.16 19.93
CA GLY A 90 15.95 -3.94 20.70
C GLY A 90 15.50 -2.76 19.83
N LYS A 91 15.94 -2.69 18.56
CA LYS A 91 15.48 -1.63 17.65
C LYS A 91 14.02 -1.83 17.25
N ALA A 92 13.56 -3.08 17.10
CA ALA A 92 12.15 -3.38 16.87
C ALA A 92 11.27 -2.95 18.06
N ARG A 93 11.77 -3.12 19.29
CA ARG A 93 11.10 -2.65 20.51
C ARG A 93 10.90 -1.13 20.53
N LEU A 94 11.89 -0.36 20.05
CA LEU A 94 11.77 1.11 19.93
C LEU A 94 10.70 1.55 18.91
N PHE A 95 10.41 0.72 17.91
CA PHE A 95 9.29 0.93 16.97
C PHE A 95 7.94 0.44 17.51
N GLY A 96 7.87 -0.01 18.77
CA GLY A 96 6.63 -0.47 19.40
C GLY A 96 6.25 -1.93 19.10
N TYR A 97 7.09 -2.68 18.36
CA TYR A 97 6.80 -4.09 18.06
C TYR A 97 7.18 -4.99 19.24
N ARG A 98 6.25 -5.85 19.68
CA ARG A 98 6.50 -6.91 20.66
C ARG A 98 6.89 -8.22 19.94
N PRO A 99 7.67 -9.12 20.59
CA PRO A 99 7.95 -10.44 20.04
C PRO A 99 6.67 -11.21 19.77
N THR A 100 6.60 -11.86 18.61
CA THR A 100 5.53 -12.79 18.24
C THR A 100 6.04 -14.23 18.41
N VAL A 101 5.38 -15.03 19.23
CA VAL A 101 5.70 -16.45 19.41
C VAL A 101 5.09 -17.25 18.27
N ARG A 102 5.87 -18.15 17.65
CA ARG A 102 5.35 -19.03 16.58
C ARG A 102 4.39 -20.06 17.19
N GLY A 103 3.29 -20.36 16.50
CA GLY A 103 2.31 -21.34 16.96
C GLY A 103 2.85 -22.74 17.24
N VAL A 104 3.90 -23.15 16.51
CA VAL A 104 4.59 -24.44 16.73
C VAL A 104 5.30 -24.52 18.09
N ALA A 105 5.70 -23.37 18.66
CA ALA A 105 6.33 -23.31 19.98
C ALA A 105 5.31 -23.27 21.14
N MET A 106 4.00 -23.33 20.83
CA MET A 106 2.91 -23.29 21.80
C MET A 106 2.37 -24.70 22.08
N ASN A 107 1.53 -24.83 23.11
CA ASN A 107 0.86 -26.09 23.41
C ASN A 107 -0.28 -26.35 22.42
N PRO A 108 -0.73 -27.61 22.24
CA PRO A 108 -1.88 -27.94 21.37
C PRO A 108 -3.17 -27.18 21.69
N VAL A 109 -3.34 -26.80 22.96
CA VAL A 109 -4.49 -26.01 23.43
C VAL A 109 -4.41 -24.55 22.99
N ASP A 110 -3.20 -24.01 22.87
CA ASP A 110 -2.97 -22.58 22.63
C ASP A 110 -2.92 -22.24 21.14
N HIS A 111 -2.53 -23.19 20.29
CA HIS A 111 -2.48 -23.02 18.84
C HIS A 111 -2.75 -24.34 18.12
N PRO A 112 -3.47 -24.34 16.98
CA PRO A 112 -3.68 -25.55 16.16
C PRO A 112 -2.40 -26.25 15.66
N HIS A 113 -1.24 -25.61 15.79
CA HIS A 113 0.06 -26.15 15.41
C HIS A 113 0.91 -26.52 16.63
N GLY A 114 0.35 -26.36 17.83
CA GLY A 114 1.03 -26.63 19.08
C GLY A 114 1.02 -28.12 19.39
N GLY A 115 2.09 -28.59 20.03
CA GLY A 115 2.35 -29.98 20.39
C GLY A 115 2.01 -31.03 19.32
N ASN A 116 2.90 -31.16 18.33
CA ASN A 116 3.52 -32.45 18.02
C ASN A 116 4.83 -32.22 17.24
N THR A 117 5.68 -33.25 17.27
CA THR A 117 7.11 -33.40 16.97
C THR A 117 7.63 -32.71 15.70
N ASN A 118 8.94 -32.40 15.69
CA ASN A 118 9.73 -31.95 14.54
C ASN A 118 9.56 -32.84 13.28
N GLY A 119 8.46 -32.70 12.54
CA GLY A 119 8.34 -33.21 11.16
C GLY A 119 8.09 -34.71 10.96
N GLU A 120 7.77 -35.50 11.99
CA GLU A 120 7.43 -36.92 11.81
C GLU A 120 6.02 -37.22 12.36
N SER A 121 5.08 -37.36 11.44
CA SER A 121 3.79 -38.00 11.67
C SER A 121 4.00 -39.51 11.77
N PHE A 122 3.88 -40.07 12.98
CA PHE A 122 3.72 -41.50 13.17
C PHE A 122 2.37 -41.93 12.58
N VAL A 123 2.42 -42.40 11.33
CA VAL A 123 1.56 -43.49 10.86
C VAL A 123 2.27 -44.79 11.22
#